data_AF-A0A2D4L7W8-F1
#
_entry.id   AF-A0A2D4L7W8-F1
#
_cell.length_a   1.000
_cell.length_b   1.000
_cell.length_c   1.000
_cell.angle_alpha   90.00
_cell.angle_beta   90.00
_cell.angle_gamma   90.00
#
_symmetry.space_group_name_H-M   'P 1'
#
loop_
_entity.id
_entity.type
_entity.pdbx_description
1 polymer ?
#
loop_
_entity_poly.entity_id
_entity_poly.type
_entity_poly.pdbx_seq_one_letter_code
_entity_poly.pdbx_strand_id
1 'polypeptide(L)'
;ELMRPAVCTLIEKLSLSKMPFRKDPIIDDWQWLINDSLQSLHLISSNSRQRIKESAVSALAALCNEYYCNEEGGGNPAEQDLLVQYISGLQSHEEMIRCGFSLALGALPKFLLKGKLQEVLDALKKATSISGGVSFAESRRDGLKAVARVCLTVGVNGEGSPNEFVCKSNVTKIYNILLDGLNDYTTDSRGDVGAWVREAAMTSLMEITLLLTRTEPALIDA
;
A
#
# COMPACT_ATOMS: atom_id res chain seq x y z
N GLU A 1 -3.25 9.30 -22.04
CA GLU A 1 -2.92 9.38 -20.60
C GLU A 1 -4.04 9.97 -19.72
N LEU A 2 -4.95 10.81 -20.24
CA LEU A 2 -6.05 11.39 -19.44
C LEU A 2 -7.21 10.44 -19.13
N MET A 3 -7.39 9.37 -19.92
CA MET A 3 -8.51 8.43 -19.74
C MET A 3 -8.40 7.60 -18.46
N ARG A 4 -7.23 7.01 -18.17
CA ARG A 4 -7.00 6.21 -16.94
C ARG A 4 -7.41 6.94 -15.67
N PRO A 5 -6.92 8.17 -15.39
CA PRO A 5 -7.30 8.87 -14.17
C PRO A 5 -8.77 9.28 -14.17
N ALA A 6 -9.35 9.64 -15.32
CA ALA A 6 -10.78 9.97 -15.42
C ALA A 6 -11.67 8.77 -15.11
N VAL A 7 -11.35 7.58 -15.65
CA VAL A 7 -12.11 6.36 -15.38
C VAL A 7 -11.90 5.89 -13.95
N CYS A 8 -10.68 5.97 -13.40
CA CYS A 8 -10.46 5.68 -11.98
C CYS A 8 -11.29 6.61 -11.07
N THR A 9 -11.34 7.92 -11.36
CA THR A 9 -12.20 8.85 -10.63
C THR A 9 -13.69 8.50 -10.79
N LEU A 10 -14.13 8.09 -11.98
CA LEU A 10 -15.51 7.63 -12.17
C LEU A 10 -15.82 6.42 -11.28
N ILE A 11 -14.97 5.39 -11.31
CA ILE A 11 -15.10 4.19 -10.47
C ILE A 11 -15.17 4.59 -9.00
N GLU A 12 -14.24 5.42 -8.54
CA GLU A 12 -14.23 5.94 -7.17
C GLU A 12 -15.57 6.58 -6.79
N LYS A 13 -16.10 7.48 -7.63
CA LYS A 13 -17.37 8.18 -7.34
C LYS A 13 -18.58 7.25 -7.38
N LEU A 14 -18.61 6.26 -8.28
CA LEU A 14 -19.68 5.27 -8.33
C LEU A 14 -19.66 4.38 -7.08
N SER A 15 -18.49 3.91 -6.65
CA SER A 15 -18.31 3.15 -5.42
C SER A 15 -18.72 3.94 -4.18
N LEU A 16 -18.25 5.19 -4.04
CA LEU A 16 -18.62 6.06 -2.92
C LEU A 16 -20.12 6.40 -2.89
N SER A 17 -20.76 6.45 -4.05
CA SER A 17 -22.21 6.68 -4.18
C SER A 17 -23.02 5.41 -3.98
N LYS A 18 -22.38 4.26 -3.72
CA LYS A 18 -23.02 2.96 -3.48
C LYS A 18 -23.96 2.56 -4.62
N MET A 19 -23.51 2.80 -5.86
CA MET A 19 -24.30 2.40 -7.02
C MET A 19 -24.55 0.89 -7.00
N PRO A 20 -25.73 0.42 -7.44
CA PRO A 20 -26.20 -0.95 -7.21
C PRO A 20 -25.56 -1.96 -8.20
N PHE A 21 -24.23 -2.01 -8.26
CA PHE A 21 -23.45 -2.93 -9.12
C PHE A 21 -22.88 -4.13 -8.35
N ARG A 22 -23.34 -4.40 -7.13
CA ARG A 22 -22.90 -5.59 -6.39
C ARG A 22 -23.23 -6.85 -7.18
N LYS A 23 -22.23 -7.73 -7.34
CA LYS A 23 -22.29 -8.97 -8.13
C LYS A 23 -22.44 -8.75 -9.65
N ASP A 24 -22.31 -7.52 -10.12
CA ASP A 24 -22.25 -7.23 -11.54
C ASP A 24 -20.84 -7.52 -12.07
N PRO A 25 -20.68 -8.20 -13.22
CA PRO A 25 -19.38 -8.45 -13.84
C PRO A 25 -18.52 -7.20 -14.07
N ILE A 26 -19.14 -6.01 -14.16
CA ILE A 26 -18.43 -4.73 -14.31
C ILE A 26 -17.42 -4.47 -13.19
N ILE A 27 -17.62 -5.04 -12.00
CA ILE A 27 -16.69 -4.90 -10.88
C ILE A 27 -15.33 -5.53 -11.21
N ASP A 28 -15.32 -6.64 -11.95
CA ASP A 28 -14.08 -7.31 -12.38
C ASP A 28 -13.35 -6.46 -13.44
N ASP A 29 -14.09 -5.84 -14.36
CA ASP A 29 -13.54 -4.93 -15.36
C ASP A 29 -12.94 -3.67 -14.72
N TRP A 30 -13.60 -3.13 -13.69
CA TRP A 30 -13.11 -1.98 -12.93
C TRP A 30 -11.84 -2.33 -12.16
N GLN A 31 -11.83 -3.49 -11.49
CA GLN A 31 -10.65 -3.98 -10.79
C GLN A 31 -9.49 -4.22 -11.76
N TRP A 32 -9.75 -4.82 -12.92
CA TRP A 32 -8.77 -5.02 -13.98
C TRP A 32 -8.19 -3.69 -14.46
N LEU A 33 -9.03 -2.69 -14.74
CA LEU A 33 -8.58 -1.38 -15.22
C LEU A 33 -7.70 -0.66 -14.20
N ILE A 34 -8.05 -0.76 -12.91
CA ILE A 34 -7.24 -0.21 -11.81
C ILE A 34 -5.88 -0.92 -11.78
N ASN A 35 -5.87 -2.25 -11.80
CA ASN A 35 -4.65 -3.05 -11.77
C ASN A 35 -3.76 -2.78 -12.99
N ASP A 36 -4.33 -2.72 -14.18
CA ASP A 36 -3.63 -2.38 -15.41
C ASP A 36 -3.07 -0.95 -15.39
N SER A 37 -3.79 -0.01 -14.75
CA SER A 37 -3.31 1.37 -14.58
C SER A 37 -2.08 1.45 -13.68
N LEU A 38 -1.97 0.59 -12.67
CA LEU A 38 -0.79 0.47 -11.81
C LEU A 38 0.35 -0.30 -12.51
N GLN A 39 0.03 -1.39 -13.22
CA GLN A 39 1.00 -2.20 -13.96
C GLN A 39 1.66 -1.43 -15.11
N SER A 40 0.89 -0.56 -15.77
CA SER A 40 1.35 0.18 -16.95
C SER A 40 2.09 1.49 -16.60
N LEU A 41 2.35 1.81 -15.32
CA LEU A 41 2.94 3.10 -14.92
C LEU A 41 4.31 3.39 -15.56
N HIS A 42 5.09 2.35 -15.87
CA HIS A 42 6.39 2.49 -16.53
C HIS A 42 6.27 3.05 -17.97
N LEU A 43 5.12 2.84 -18.63
CA LEU A 43 4.82 3.33 -19.98
C LEU A 43 4.26 4.77 -20.01
N ILE A 44 3.95 5.34 -18.84
CA ILE A 44 3.31 6.66 -18.71
C ILE A 44 4.36 7.75 -18.56
N SER A 45 4.10 8.94 -19.12
CA SER A 45 4.93 10.13 -18.92
C SER A 45 5.06 10.52 -17.44
N SER A 46 6.23 11.04 -17.04
CA SER A 46 6.51 11.43 -15.64
C SER A 46 5.45 12.37 -15.05
N ASN A 47 4.96 13.32 -15.85
CA ASN A 47 3.98 14.33 -15.42
C ASN A 47 2.59 13.73 -15.12
N SER A 48 2.23 12.62 -15.78
CA SER A 48 0.94 11.96 -15.59
C SER A 48 0.98 10.85 -14.54
N ARG A 49 2.15 10.25 -14.28
CA ARG A 49 2.32 9.10 -13.36
C ARG A 49 1.70 9.33 -11.99
N GLN A 50 1.97 10.49 -11.37
CA GLN A 50 1.48 10.77 -10.02
C GLN A 50 -0.04 10.82 -9.97
N ARG A 51 -0.67 11.51 -10.94
CA ARG A 51 -2.13 11.59 -11.05
C ARG A 51 -2.78 10.22 -11.29
N ILE A 52 -2.15 9.36 -12.11
CA ILE A 52 -2.66 8.00 -12.34
C ILE A 52 -2.53 7.16 -11.08
N LYS A 53 -1.40 7.22 -10.37
CA LYS A 53 -1.24 6.52 -9.08
C LYS A 53 -2.33 6.91 -8.08
N GLU A 54 -2.49 8.22 -7.83
CA GLU A 54 -3.45 8.72 -6.84
C GLU A 54 -4.91 8.34 -7.17
N SER A 55 -5.31 8.52 -8.43
CA SER A 55 -6.66 8.17 -8.86
C SER A 55 -6.92 6.66 -8.83
N ALA A 56 -5.98 5.83 -9.27
CA ALA A 56 -6.11 4.37 -9.23
C ALA A 56 -6.18 3.85 -7.78
N VAL A 57 -5.33 4.37 -6.89
CA VAL A 57 -5.32 3.98 -5.46
C VAL A 57 -6.61 4.41 -4.76
N SER A 58 -7.13 5.61 -5.06
CA SER A 58 -8.41 6.09 -4.50
C SER A 58 -9.59 5.25 -5.01
N ALA A 59 -9.60 4.94 -6.30
CA ALA A 59 -10.60 4.07 -6.92
C ALA A 59 -10.58 2.67 -6.31
N LEU A 60 -9.39 2.10 -6.11
CA LEU A 60 -9.20 0.80 -5.48
C LEU A 60 -9.79 0.77 -4.06
N ALA A 61 -9.42 1.73 -3.23
CA ALA A 61 -9.91 1.81 -1.86
C ALA A 61 -11.45 1.87 -1.83
N ALA A 62 -12.04 2.72 -2.67
CA ALA A 62 -13.50 2.87 -2.73
C ALA A 62 -14.18 1.59 -3.27
N LEU A 63 -13.64 0.99 -4.34
CA LEU A 63 -14.14 -0.23 -4.95
C LEU A 63 -14.14 -1.39 -3.94
N CYS A 64 -13.01 -1.63 -3.28
CA CYS A 64 -12.89 -2.70 -2.29
C CYS A 64 -13.87 -2.50 -1.13
N ASN A 65 -13.99 -1.29 -0.59
CA ASN A 65 -14.89 -1.03 0.53
C ASN A 65 -16.37 -1.25 0.19
N GLU A 66 -16.81 -0.92 -1.03
CA GLU A 66 -18.23 -1.06 -1.40
C GLU A 66 -18.58 -2.45 -1.93
N TYR A 67 -17.73 -3.03 -2.79
CA TYR A 67 -18.11 -4.22 -3.56
C TYR A 67 -17.46 -5.52 -3.07
N TYR A 68 -16.37 -5.44 -2.30
CA TYR A 68 -15.71 -6.64 -1.74
C TYR A 68 -15.99 -6.84 -0.25
N CYS A 69 -16.63 -5.88 0.42
CA CYS A 69 -17.07 -6.06 1.80
C CYS A 69 -18.29 -7.01 1.81
N ASN A 70 -18.07 -8.28 2.13
CA ASN A 70 -19.16 -9.25 2.27
C ASN A 70 -19.89 -9.05 3.61
N GLU A 71 -21.21 -8.84 3.56
CA GLU A 71 -22.05 -8.76 4.76
C GLU A 71 -22.10 -10.09 5.55
N GLU A 72 -21.74 -11.22 4.92
CA GLU A 72 -21.85 -12.57 5.51
C GLU A 72 -20.51 -13.16 5.98
N GLY A 73 -19.42 -12.40 6.01
CA GLY A 73 -18.17 -12.78 6.70
C GLY A 73 -17.37 -13.95 6.11
N GLY A 74 -17.74 -14.45 4.92
CA GLY A 74 -16.92 -15.39 4.16
C GLY A 74 -15.94 -14.66 3.24
N GLY A 75 -14.65 -14.97 3.32
CA GLY A 75 -13.64 -14.42 2.39
C GLY A 75 -13.89 -14.94 0.98
N ASN A 76 -14.08 -14.03 0.01
CA ASN A 76 -14.22 -14.39 -1.39
C ASN A 76 -12.84 -14.80 -1.95
N PRO A 77 -12.70 -15.92 -2.68
CA PRO A 77 -11.44 -16.31 -3.34
C PRO A 77 -10.76 -15.18 -4.13
N ALA A 78 -11.54 -14.29 -4.75
CA ALA A 78 -11.05 -13.11 -5.47
C ALA A 78 -10.23 -12.14 -4.58
N GLU A 79 -10.49 -12.11 -3.28
CA GLU A 79 -9.76 -11.29 -2.30
C GLU A 79 -8.33 -11.81 -2.09
N GLN A 80 -8.15 -13.13 -2.09
CA GLN A 80 -6.84 -13.75 -1.92
C GLN A 80 -5.98 -13.56 -3.17
N ASP A 81 -6.58 -13.73 -4.35
CA ASP A 81 -5.89 -13.53 -5.64
C ASP A 81 -5.39 -12.09 -5.79
N LEU A 82 -6.20 -11.11 -5.34
CA LEU A 82 -5.82 -9.70 -5.37
C LEU A 82 -4.57 -9.41 -4.52
N LEU A 83 -4.53 -9.92 -3.29
CA LEU A 83 -3.40 -9.69 -2.40
C LEU A 83 -2.12 -10.34 -2.93
N VAL A 84 -2.22 -11.56 -3.45
CA VAL A 84 -1.09 -12.28 -4.08
C VAL A 84 -0.56 -11.49 -5.28
N GLN A 85 -1.45 -10.97 -6.12
CA GLN A 85 -1.06 -10.11 -7.24
C GLN A 85 -0.28 -8.88 -6.75
N TYR A 86 -0.74 -8.21 -5.70
CA TYR A 86 -0.12 -6.97 -5.23
C TYR A 86 1.23 -7.21 -4.57
N ILE A 87 1.36 -8.29 -3.79
CA ILE A 87 2.63 -8.72 -3.20
C ILE A 87 3.64 -9.07 -4.30
N SER A 88 3.22 -9.79 -5.35
CA SER A 88 4.11 -10.15 -6.46
C SER A 88 4.58 -8.92 -7.25
N GLY A 89 3.71 -7.91 -7.40
CA GLY A 89 4.05 -6.64 -8.03
C GLY A 89 5.20 -5.88 -7.36
N LEU A 90 5.43 -6.07 -6.06
CA LEU A 90 6.56 -5.47 -5.34
C LEU A 90 7.93 -6.01 -5.77
N GLN A 91 7.96 -7.19 -6.41
CA GLN A 91 9.17 -7.86 -6.90
C GLN A 91 9.44 -7.58 -8.38
N SER A 92 8.69 -6.66 -9.01
CA SER A 92 8.91 -6.27 -10.39
C SER A 92 10.32 -5.67 -10.60
N HIS A 93 10.87 -5.83 -11.80
CA HIS A 93 12.09 -5.13 -12.23
C HIS A 93 11.83 -3.66 -12.57
N GLU A 94 10.56 -3.27 -12.73
CA GLU A 94 10.14 -1.91 -13.05
C GLU A 94 9.77 -1.14 -11.78
N GLU A 95 10.53 -0.10 -11.45
CA GLU A 95 10.35 0.71 -10.23
C GLU A 95 8.92 1.24 -10.08
N MET A 96 8.36 1.74 -11.17
CA MET A 96 7.03 2.36 -11.15
C MET A 96 5.91 1.36 -10.87
N ILE A 97 6.09 0.11 -11.27
CA ILE A 97 5.14 -0.97 -10.95
C ILE A 97 5.18 -1.25 -9.44
N ARG A 98 6.39 -1.34 -8.88
CA ARG A 98 6.60 -1.53 -7.43
C ARG A 98 5.98 -0.36 -6.63
N CYS A 99 6.12 0.88 -7.10
CA CYS A 99 5.49 2.06 -6.51
C CYS A 99 3.96 1.91 -6.49
N GLY A 100 3.36 1.58 -7.64
CA GLY A 100 1.91 1.43 -7.77
C GLY A 100 1.34 0.39 -6.80
N PHE A 101 1.93 -0.81 -6.75
CA PHE A 101 1.46 -1.87 -5.86
C PHE A 101 1.78 -1.64 -4.38
N SER A 102 2.86 -0.91 -4.05
CA SER A 102 3.11 -0.48 -2.66
C SER A 102 1.94 0.39 -2.17
N LEU A 103 1.58 1.41 -2.95
CA LEU A 103 0.47 2.31 -2.59
C LEU A 103 -0.88 1.59 -2.58
N ALA A 104 -1.10 0.64 -3.50
CA ALA A 104 -2.30 -0.19 -3.52
C ALA A 104 -2.45 -1.01 -2.24
N LEU A 105 -1.38 -1.68 -1.78
CA LEU A 105 -1.36 -2.41 -0.50
C LEU A 105 -1.68 -1.49 0.68
N GLY A 106 -1.12 -0.28 0.69
CA GLY A 106 -1.42 0.73 1.71
C GLY A 106 -2.86 1.24 1.72
N ALA A 107 -3.61 1.03 0.63
CA ALA A 107 -4.98 1.49 0.48
C ALA A 107 -6.03 0.38 0.68
N LEU A 108 -5.61 -0.87 0.83
CA LEU A 108 -6.52 -1.97 1.08
C LEU A 108 -7.26 -1.78 2.41
N PRO A 109 -8.57 -2.07 2.47
CA PRO A 109 -9.34 -2.04 3.71
C PRO A 109 -8.94 -3.17 4.66
N LYS A 110 -9.21 -2.97 5.96
CA LYS A 110 -8.82 -3.88 7.05
C LYS A 110 -9.23 -5.33 6.82
N PHE A 111 -10.41 -5.58 6.24
CA PHE A 111 -10.91 -6.94 6.04
C PHE A 111 -10.06 -7.74 5.04
N LEU A 112 -9.49 -7.10 4.01
CA LEU A 112 -8.59 -7.76 3.05
C LEU A 112 -7.20 -8.05 3.62
N LEU A 113 -6.81 -7.34 4.68
CA LEU A 113 -5.52 -7.51 5.36
C LEU A 113 -5.60 -8.51 6.52
N LYS A 114 -6.81 -8.97 6.87
CA LYS A 114 -7.04 -9.82 8.02
C LYS A 114 -6.31 -11.16 7.86
N GLY A 115 -5.48 -11.50 8.85
CA GLY A 115 -4.68 -12.73 8.85
C GLY A 115 -3.44 -12.68 7.95
N LYS A 116 -3.18 -11.56 7.28
CA LYS A 116 -2.14 -11.41 6.25
C LYS A 116 -1.13 -10.31 6.55
N LEU A 117 -1.23 -9.63 7.69
CA LEU A 117 -0.39 -8.47 8.02
C LEU A 117 1.10 -8.77 7.93
N GLN A 118 1.59 -9.88 8.51
CA GLN A 118 3.01 -10.21 8.45
C GLN A 118 3.50 -10.45 7.03
N GLU A 119 2.71 -11.17 6.21
CA GLU A 119 3.03 -11.45 4.81
C GLU A 119 3.22 -10.14 4.03
N VAL A 120 2.31 -9.18 4.23
CA VAL A 120 2.37 -7.85 3.62
C VAL A 120 3.58 -7.05 4.14
N LEU A 121 3.82 -7.03 5.45
CA LEU A 121 4.96 -6.31 6.04
C LEU A 121 6.30 -6.89 5.58
N ASP A 122 6.42 -8.21 5.41
CA ASP A 122 7.62 -8.85 4.90
C ASP A 122 7.86 -8.53 3.43
N ALA A 123 6.81 -8.52 2.62
CA ALA A 123 6.90 -8.12 1.22
C ALA A 123 7.30 -6.65 1.07
N LEU A 124 6.70 -5.76 1.87
CA LEU A 124 7.04 -4.33 1.90
C LEU A 124 8.46 -4.10 2.41
N LYS A 125 8.90 -4.81 3.46
CA LYS A 125 10.30 -4.73 3.96
C LYS A 125 11.32 -5.04 2.86
N LYS A 126 11.08 -6.10 2.08
CA LYS A 126 11.93 -6.42 0.93
C LYS A 126 11.92 -5.28 -0.08
N ALA A 127 10.75 -4.67 -0.30
CA ALA A 127 10.61 -3.57 -1.24
C ALA A 127 11.30 -2.26 -0.78
N THR A 128 11.40 -2.03 0.52
CA THR A 128 12.09 -0.87 1.12
C THR A 128 13.59 -1.06 1.29
N SER A 129 14.11 -2.27 1.09
CA SER A 129 15.54 -2.55 1.25
C SER A 129 16.36 -2.03 0.07
N ILE A 130 17.60 -1.59 0.35
CA ILE A 130 18.56 -1.24 -0.70
C ILE A 130 19.16 -2.54 -1.25
N SER A 131 18.83 -2.90 -2.49
CA SER A 131 19.33 -4.12 -3.13
C SER A 131 20.03 -3.83 -4.47
N GLY A 132 21.30 -4.24 -4.59
CA GLY A 132 21.88 -4.75 -5.84
C GLY A 132 21.99 -3.81 -7.06
N GLY A 133 22.29 -2.53 -6.88
CA GLY A 133 22.80 -1.67 -7.97
C GLY A 133 21.76 -0.89 -8.79
N VAL A 134 20.46 -1.12 -8.57
CA VAL A 134 19.38 -0.31 -9.20
C VAL A 134 18.81 0.67 -8.17
N SER A 135 18.88 1.97 -8.45
CA SER A 135 18.37 3.02 -7.57
C SER A 135 16.84 3.07 -7.60
N PHE A 136 16.19 2.23 -6.78
CA PHE A 136 14.72 2.22 -6.63
C PHE A 136 14.21 3.12 -5.50
N ALA A 137 14.69 4.36 -5.44
CA ALA A 137 14.36 5.29 -4.36
C ALA A 137 12.86 5.59 -4.25
N GLU A 138 12.14 5.76 -5.36
CA GLU A 138 10.70 6.04 -5.32
C GLU A 138 9.89 4.84 -4.83
N SER A 139 10.31 3.63 -5.21
CA SER A 139 9.66 2.42 -4.70
C SER A 139 9.91 2.24 -3.21
N ARG A 140 11.12 2.53 -2.70
CA ARG A 140 11.40 2.46 -1.26
C ARG A 140 10.58 3.49 -0.49
N ARG A 141 10.51 4.73 -0.99
CA ARG A 141 9.64 5.79 -0.45
C ARG A 141 8.18 5.32 -0.35
N ASP A 142 7.62 4.82 -1.45
CA ASP A 142 6.21 4.41 -1.49
C ASP A 142 5.95 3.14 -0.66
N GLY A 143 6.94 2.24 -0.54
CA GLY A 143 6.91 1.09 0.36
C GLY A 143 6.86 1.48 1.84
N LEU A 144 7.65 2.47 2.28
CA LEU A 144 7.62 2.96 3.66
C LEU A 144 6.26 3.60 4.00
N LYS A 145 5.73 4.42 3.09
CA LYS A 145 4.36 4.96 3.22
C LYS A 145 3.35 3.84 3.35
N ALA A 146 3.46 2.79 2.53
CA ALA A 146 2.56 1.65 2.59
C ALA A 146 2.63 0.91 3.94
N VAL A 147 3.82 0.74 4.51
CA VAL A 147 4.00 0.14 5.86
C VAL A 147 3.18 0.92 6.89
N ALA A 148 3.32 2.25 6.94
CA ALA A 148 2.55 3.08 7.87
C ALA A 148 1.05 2.98 7.63
N ARG A 149 0.61 3.08 6.38
CA ARG A 149 -0.80 3.02 6.01
C ARG A 149 -1.45 1.67 6.35
N VAL A 150 -0.77 0.55 6.09
CA VAL A 150 -1.25 -0.79 6.49
C VAL A 150 -1.43 -0.86 8.01
N CYS A 151 -0.44 -0.40 8.78
CA CYS A 151 -0.50 -0.39 10.24
C CYS A 151 -1.66 0.47 10.77
N LEU A 152 -1.88 1.66 10.20
CA LEU A 152 -3.01 2.52 10.53
C LEU A 152 -4.36 1.84 10.23
N THR A 153 -4.45 1.12 9.11
CA THR A 153 -5.68 0.43 8.71
C THR A 153 -6.01 -0.75 9.61
N VAL A 154 -5.03 -1.59 9.95
CA VAL A 154 -5.26 -2.76 10.81
C VAL A 154 -5.48 -2.38 12.27
N GLY A 155 -4.85 -1.28 12.71
CA GLY A 155 -4.92 -0.79 14.08
C GLY A 155 -4.05 -1.58 15.05
N VAL A 156 -4.18 -1.24 16.33
CA VAL A 156 -3.32 -1.72 17.42
C VAL A 156 -4.13 -2.62 18.34
N ASN A 157 -3.52 -3.73 18.75
CA ASN A 157 -3.97 -4.58 19.84
C ASN A 157 -2.74 -5.31 20.39
N GLY A 158 -2.23 -4.91 21.56
CA GLY A 158 -0.96 -5.38 22.10
C GLY A 158 -0.89 -6.89 22.33
N GLU A 159 -2.01 -7.50 22.69
CA GLU A 159 -2.17 -8.96 22.89
C GLU A 159 -2.75 -9.66 21.65
N GLY A 160 -3.00 -8.90 20.57
CA GLY A 160 -3.55 -9.40 19.33
C GLY A 160 -2.56 -10.22 18.51
N SER A 161 -3.09 -10.97 17.56
CA SER A 161 -2.28 -11.73 16.61
C SER A 161 -1.44 -10.80 15.72
N PRO A 162 -0.13 -11.05 15.54
CA PRO A 162 0.71 -10.26 14.63
C PRO A 162 0.28 -10.34 13.16
N ASN A 163 -0.58 -11.32 12.80
CA ASN A 163 -1.16 -11.45 11.47
C ASN A 163 -2.37 -10.53 11.26
N GLU A 164 -2.88 -9.88 12.30
CA GLU A 164 -4.09 -9.06 12.25
C GLU A 164 -3.93 -7.64 12.79
N PHE A 165 -2.99 -7.41 13.72
CA PHE A 165 -2.83 -6.12 14.40
C PHE A 165 -1.36 -5.73 14.56
N VAL A 166 -1.11 -4.45 14.76
CA VAL A 166 0.14 -3.97 15.37
C VAL A 166 0.13 -4.37 16.84
N CYS A 167 1.13 -5.15 17.27
CA CYS A 167 1.19 -5.72 18.61
C CYS A 167 2.64 -5.91 19.07
N LYS A 168 2.82 -6.39 20.31
CA LYS A 168 4.15 -6.59 20.93
C LYS A 168 5.12 -7.40 20.08
N SER A 169 4.61 -8.37 19.32
CA SER A 169 5.45 -9.28 18.54
C SER A 169 5.93 -8.72 17.19
N ASN A 170 5.33 -7.64 16.68
CA ASN A 170 5.69 -7.06 15.38
C ASN A 170 6.07 -5.58 15.42
N VAL A 171 5.79 -4.86 16.51
CA VAL A 171 6.05 -3.42 16.62
C VAL A 171 7.52 -3.05 16.42
N THR A 172 8.46 -3.78 17.04
CA THR A 172 9.90 -3.57 16.86
C THR A 172 10.32 -3.78 15.40
N LYS A 173 9.74 -4.78 14.72
CA LYS A 173 10.00 -5.04 13.30
C LYS A 173 9.49 -3.90 12.42
N ILE A 174 8.32 -3.34 12.72
CA ILE A 174 7.76 -2.17 12.01
C ILE A 174 8.69 -0.97 12.17
N TYR A 175 9.10 -0.64 13.40
CA TYR A 175 10.06 0.45 13.65
C TYR A 175 11.37 0.23 12.91
N ASN A 176 11.94 -0.98 12.94
CA ASN A 176 13.19 -1.28 12.24
C ASN A 176 13.08 -1.02 10.72
N ILE A 177 11.98 -1.43 10.08
CA ILE A 177 11.77 -1.15 8.64
C ILE A 177 11.81 0.36 8.37
N LEU A 178 11.16 1.16 9.23
CA LEU A 178 11.10 2.60 9.05
C LEU A 178 12.44 3.30 9.39
N LEU A 179 13.12 2.87 10.45
CA LEU A 179 14.43 3.37 10.84
C LEU A 179 15.51 3.04 9.80
N ASP A 180 15.46 1.85 9.19
CA ASP A 180 16.35 1.48 8.09
C ASP A 180 16.24 2.48 6.93
N GLY A 181 15.03 2.98 6.65
CA GLY A 181 14.77 4.01 5.64
C GLY A 181 15.45 5.36 5.90
N LEU A 182 15.81 5.69 7.14
CA LEU A 182 16.56 6.91 7.47
C LEU A 182 18.02 6.86 6.99
N ASN A 183 18.53 5.67 6.70
CA ASN A 183 19.90 5.45 6.24
C ASN A 183 20.02 5.46 4.71
N ASP A 184 18.99 5.89 4.00
CA ASP A 184 19.02 5.95 2.54
C ASP A 184 19.68 7.24 2.06
N TYR A 185 20.93 7.13 1.60
CA TYR A 185 21.72 8.21 0.99
C TYR A 185 21.97 7.97 -0.50
N THR A 186 21.03 7.28 -1.16
CA THR A 186 21.16 6.98 -2.59
C THR A 186 21.14 8.26 -3.41
N THR A 187 22.07 8.38 -4.36
CA THR A 187 22.10 9.46 -5.33
C THR A 187 21.93 8.93 -6.75
N ASP A 188 21.31 9.72 -7.61
CA ASP A 188 21.29 9.49 -9.06
C ASP A 188 21.47 10.81 -9.83
N SER A 189 21.22 10.81 -11.14
CA SER A 189 21.35 12.03 -11.98
C SER A 189 20.45 13.19 -11.55
N ARG A 190 19.44 12.94 -10.71
CA ARG A 190 18.54 13.93 -10.10
C ARG A 190 19.06 14.46 -8.75
N GLY A 191 20.18 13.95 -8.25
CA GLY A 191 20.77 14.34 -6.96
C GLY A 191 20.49 13.32 -5.84
N ASP A 192 20.28 13.79 -4.61
CA ASP A 192 19.95 12.97 -3.43
C ASP A 192 18.49 12.51 -3.47
N VAL A 193 18.24 11.45 -4.24
CA VAL A 193 16.93 10.79 -4.30
C VAL A 193 16.62 10.01 -3.02
N GLY A 194 17.63 9.67 -2.23
CA GLY A 194 17.49 9.10 -0.89
C GLY A 194 16.76 10.04 0.07
N ALA A 195 16.84 11.36 -0.14
CA ALA A 195 16.09 12.34 0.65
C ALA A 195 14.58 12.07 0.67
N TRP A 196 14.00 11.63 -0.45
CA TRP A 196 12.57 11.29 -0.51
C TRP A 196 12.23 10.07 0.36
N VAL A 197 13.16 9.12 0.45
CA VAL A 197 13.01 7.90 1.27
C VAL A 197 13.11 8.27 2.74
N ARG A 198 14.09 9.08 3.12
CA ARG A 198 14.26 9.57 4.50
C ARG A 198 13.05 10.39 4.96
N GLU A 199 12.50 11.24 4.10
CA GLU A 199 11.28 12.01 4.40
C GLU A 199 10.07 11.10 4.64
N ALA A 200 9.87 10.08 3.78
CA ALA A 200 8.81 9.10 3.95
C ALA A 200 8.99 8.27 5.24
N ALA A 201 10.23 7.87 5.57
CA ALA A 201 10.55 7.19 6.82
C ALA A 201 10.20 8.05 8.05
N MET A 202 10.64 9.31 8.08
CA MET A 202 10.34 10.24 9.19
C MET A 202 8.84 10.46 9.37
N THR A 203 8.10 10.67 8.27
CA THR A 203 6.65 10.85 8.30
C THR A 203 5.96 9.57 8.81
N SER A 204 6.37 8.41 8.31
CA SER A 204 5.82 7.11 8.73
C SER A 204 6.10 6.81 10.20
N LEU A 205 7.31 7.12 10.69
CA LEU A 205 7.66 7.00 12.11
C LEU A 205 6.77 7.87 12.99
N MET A 206 6.52 9.11 12.57
CA MET A 206 5.58 10.00 13.27
C MET A 206 4.17 9.39 13.30
N GLU A 207 3.66 8.91 12.17
CA GLU A 207 2.31 8.32 12.09
C GLU A 207 2.16 7.08 13.00
N ILE A 208 3.14 6.16 12.97
CA ILE A 208 3.12 4.96 13.83
C ILE A 208 3.24 5.35 15.30
N THR A 209 4.13 6.28 15.64
CA THR A 209 4.30 6.73 17.03
C THR A 209 3.03 7.40 17.54
N LEU A 210 2.36 8.22 16.72
CA LEU A 210 1.07 8.81 17.05
C LEU A 210 -0.04 7.76 17.18
N LEU A 211 -0.03 6.72 16.35
CA LEU A 211 -0.97 5.60 16.47
C LEU A 211 -0.80 4.88 17.82
N LEU A 212 0.42 4.49 18.17
CA LEU A 212 0.72 3.77 19.42
C LEU A 212 0.45 4.62 20.65
N THR A 213 0.91 5.88 20.68
CA THR A 213 0.66 6.79 21.83
C THR A 213 -0.83 7.06 22.09
N ARG A 214 -1.68 6.99 21.06
CA ARG A 214 -3.14 7.17 21.23
C ARG A 214 -3.87 5.90 21.65
N THR A 215 -3.29 4.73 21.41
CA THR A 215 -3.99 3.45 21.56
C THR A 215 -3.38 2.62 22.69
N GLU A 216 -2.09 2.30 22.60
CA GLU A 216 -1.35 1.51 23.58
C GLU A 216 0.11 2.01 23.70
N PRO A 217 0.37 3.06 24.50
CA PRO A 217 1.71 3.67 24.63
C PRO A 217 2.80 2.69 25.10
N ALA A 218 2.43 1.68 25.89
CA ALA A 218 3.35 0.67 26.41
C ALA A 218 4.05 -0.16 25.31
N LEU A 219 3.54 -0.14 24.08
CA LEU A 219 4.17 -0.81 22.94
C LEU A 219 5.39 -0.06 22.38
N ILE A 220 5.62 1.19 22.79
CA ILE A 220 6.79 1.97 22.37
C ILE A 220 8.05 1.48 23.09
N ASP A 221 7.90 0.98 24.32
CA ASP A 221 8.99 0.45 25.14
C ASP A 221 9.26 -1.06 24.91
N ALA A 222 8.61 -1.65 23.90
CA ALA A 222 8.60 -3.09 23.63
C ALA A 222 9.80 -3.61 22.82
#